data_AF-A0A9P0K5Z5-F1
#
_entry.id   AF-A0A9P0K5Z5-F1
#
_cell.length_a   1.000
_cell.length_b   1.000
_cell.length_c   1.000
_cell.angle_alpha   90.00
_cell.angle_beta   90.00
_cell.angle_gamma   90.00
#
_symmetry.space_group_name_H-M   'P 1'
#
loop_
_entity.id
_entity.type
_entity.pdbx_description
1 polymer ?
#
loop_
_entity_poly.entity_id
_entity_poly.type
_entity_poly.pdbx_seq_one_letter_code
_entity_poly.pdbx_strand_id
1 'polypeptide(L)' 'MPSRIEAPMNHCVNLRPHQEDLLQLSELAGIHMDKKVFRLIMEMLNMGFNAETIYSLLKYIKNSRTRKPRVSLTKSKQK' A
#
# COMPACT_ATOMS: atom_id res chain seq x y z
N MET A 1 -34.98 -12.85 27.20
CA MET A 1 -34.84 -11.98 26.03
C MET A 1 -33.36 -11.95 25.65
N PRO A 2 -32.93 -12.57 24.54
CA PRO A 2 -31.51 -12.66 24.22
C PRO A 2 -30.98 -11.29 23.78
N SER A 3 -29.86 -10.90 24.39
CA SER A 3 -29.12 -9.66 24.12
C SER A 3 -28.63 -9.65 22.69
N ARG A 4 -29.06 -8.65 21.91
CA ARG A 4 -28.58 -8.39 20.55
C ARG A 4 -27.14 -7.92 20.64
N ILE A 5 -26.20 -8.83 20.43
CA ILE A 5 -24.78 -8.50 20.25
C ILE A 5 -24.69 -7.77 18.91
N GLU A 6 -24.56 -6.45 18.94
CA GLU A 6 -24.23 -5.66 17.77
C GLU A 6 -22.80 -6.02 17.36
N ALA A 7 -22.66 -6.80 16.30
CA ALA A 7 -21.37 -7.03 15.66
C ALA A 7 -20.76 -5.67 15.29
N PRO A 8 -19.44 -5.48 15.44
CA PRO A 8 -18.80 -4.23 15.02
C PRO A 8 -19.05 -4.08 13.53
N MET A 9 -19.87 -3.09 13.17
CA MET A 9 -20.04 -2.70 11.78
C MET A 9 -18.66 -2.24 11.31
N ASN A 10 -18.00 -3.08 10.51
CA ASN A 10 -16.87 -2.66 9.69
C ASN A 10 -17.44 -1.63 8.71
N HIS A 11 -17.57 -0.38 9.16
CA HIS A 11 -17.85 0.74 8.28
C HIS A 11 -16.67 0.79 7.32
N CYS A 12 -16.89 0.28 6.12
CA CYS A 12 -16.01 0.49 5.00
C CYS A 12 -16.05 2.00 4.73
N VAL A 13 -15.13 2.74 5.37
CA VAL A 13 -15.04 4.19 5.23
C VAL A 13 -14.75 4.45 3.77
N ASN A 14 -15.73 5.02 3.06
CA ASN A 14 -15.53 5.38 1.65
C ASN A 14 -14.67 6.63 1.60
N LEU A 15 -13.37 6.44 1.35
CA LEU A 15 -12.36 7.49 1.29
C LEU A 15 -12.32 8.20 -0.06
N ARG A 16 -13.07 7.73 -1.08
CA ARG A 16 -13.07 8.33 -2.44
C ARG A 16 -13.39 9.83 -2.46
N PRO A 17 -14.47 10.33 -1.82
CA PRO A 17 -14.79 11.75 -1.85
C PRO A 17 -13.74 12.63 -1.14
N HIS A 18 -12.93 12.05 -0.25
CA HIS A 18 -11.95 12.78 0.56
C HIS A 18 -10.51 12.61 0.07
N GLN A 19 -10.27 11.99 -1.10
CA GLN A 19 -8.91 11.71 -1.57
C GLN A 19 -8.08 12.97 -1.81
N GLU A 20 -8.70 14.06 -2.29
CA GLU A 20 -7.98 15.32 -2.55
C GLU A 20 -7.60 16.01 -1.24
N ASP A 21 -8.53 16.10 -0.29
CA ASP A 21 -8.28 16.68 1.04
C ASP A 21 -7.23 15.88 1.81
N LEU A 22 -7.31 14.55 1.78
CA LEU A 22 -6.34 13.68 2.43
C LEU A 22 -4.94 13.80 1.79
N LEU A 23 -4.86 14.04 0.48
CA LEU A 23 -3.58 14.31 -0.18
C LEU A 23 -2.98 15.63 0.31
N GLN A 24 -3.77 16.71 0.34
CA GLN A 24 -3.32 18.02 0.84
C GLN A 24 -2.87 17.93 2.31
N LEU A 25 -3.61 17.21 3.15
CA LEU A 25 -3.24 16.97 4.55
C LEU A 25 -1.94 16.17 4.66
N SER A 26 -1.73 15.19 3.78
CA SER A 26 -0.49 14.41 3.78
C SER A 26 0.72 15.28 3.42
N GLU A 27 0.58 16.19 2.45
CA GLU A 27 1.63 17.14 2.08
C GLU A 27 1.92 18.12 3.21
N LEU A 28 0.89 18.63 3.88
CA LEU A 28 1.04 19.51 5.05
C LEU A 28 1.76 18.80 6.21
N ALA A 29 1.53 17.50 6.39
CA ALA A 29 2.21 16.67 7.37
C ALA A 29 3.67 16.31 6.97
N GLY A 30 4.16 16.80 5.84
CA GLY A 30 5.50 16.50 5.32
C GLY A 30 5.63 15.13 4.67
N ILE A 31 4.51 14.45 4.37
CA ILE A 31 4.48 13.18 3.66
C ILE A 31 4.47 13.48 2.17
N HIS A 32 5.64 13.44 1.55
CA HIS A 32 5.77 13.59 0.10
C HIS A 32 5.65 12.22 -0.57
N MET A 33 4.54 12.00 -1.26
CA MET A 33 4.28 10.79 -2.04
C MET A 33 3.72 11.15 -3.42
N ASP A 34 4.02 10.33 -4.43
CA ASP A 34 3.44 10.48 -5.76
C ASP A 34 1.90 10.34 -5.70
N LYS A 35 1.17 11.25 -6.35
CA LYS A 35 -0.30 11.31 -6.36
C LYS A 35 -0.94 9.99 -6.84
N LYS A 36 -0.30 9.24 -7.74
CA LYS A 36 -0.82 7.95 -8.21
C LYS A 36 -0.64 6.86 -7.16
N VAL A 37 0.50 6.85 -6.47
CA VAL A 37 0.75 5.89 -5.37
C VAL A 37 -0.20 6.14 -4.21
N PHE A 38 -0.43 7.41 -3.87
CA PHE A 38 -1.40 7.77 -2.84
C PHE A 38 -2.82 7.30 -3.18
N ARG A 39 -3.29 7.55 -4.41
CA ARG A 39 -4.60 7.07 -4.89
C ARG A 39 -4.71 5.56 -4.81
N LEU A 40 -3.67 4.83 -5.20
CA LEU A 40 -3.65 3.38 -5.13
C LEU A 40 -3.79 2.88 -3.67
N ILE A 41 -3.06 3.48 -2.73
CA ILE A 41 -3.17 3.15 -1.30
C ILE A 41 -4.59 3.39 -0.80
N MET A 42 -5.20 4.52 -1.16
CA MET A 42 -6.57 4.84 -0.78
C MET A 42 -7.60 3.88 -1.39
N GLU A 43 -7.39 3.41 -2.61
CA GLU A 43 -8.23 2.36 -3.21
C GLU A 43 -8.11 1.03 -2.48
N MET A 44 -6.89 0.64 -2.09
CA MET A 44 -6.69 -0.58 -1.29
C MET A 44 -7.40 -0.49 0.06
N LEU A 45 -7.31 0.66 0.75
CA LEU A 45 -8.04 0.89 1.99
C LEU A 45 -9.56 0.81 1.78
N ASN A 46 -10.08 1.38 0.69
CA ASN A 46 -11.50 1.28 0.30
C ASN A 46 -11.94 -0.14 -0.04
N MET A 47 -11.03 -1.02 -0.49
CA MET A 47 -11.33 -2.44 -0.74
C MET A 47 -11.30 -3.28 0.55
N GLY A 48 -11.01 -2.67 1.71
CA GLY A 48 -10.95 -3.36 3.00
C GLY A 48 -9.59 -3.97 3.33
N PHE A 49 -8.52 -3.64 2.59
CA PHE A 49 -7.17 -4.03 2.99
C PHE A 49 -6.75 -3.22 4.23
N ASN A 50 -6.17 -3.90 5.21
CA ASN A 50 -5.61 -3.24 6.39
C ASN A 50 -4.31 -2.50 6.03
N ALA A 51 -4.05 -1.38 6.70
CA ALA A 51 -2.84 -0.59 6.57
C ALA A 51 -1.56 -1.41 6.78
N GLU A 52 -1.56 -2.37 7.71
CA GLU A 52 -0.40 -3.24 7.98
C GLU A 52 -0.04 -4.13 6.77
N THR A 53 -1.07 -4.64 6.08
CA THR A 53 -0.90 -5.44 4.86
C THR A 53 -0.34 -4.59 3.73
N ILE A 54 -0.87 -3.37 3.55
CA ILE A 54 -0.40 -2.42 2.54
C ILE A 54 1.06 -2.03 2.81
N TYR A 55 1.41 -1.74 4.08
CA TYR A 55 2.78 -1.44 4.49
C TYR A 55 3.72 -2.61 4.19
N SER A 56 3.33 -3.83 4.54
CA SER A 56 4.13 -5.04 4.28
C SER A 56 4.40 -5.23 2.79
N LEU A 57 3.37 -5.01 1.95
CA LEU A 57 3.49 -5.07 0.49
C LEU A 57 4.46 -4.00 -0.04
N LEU A 58 4.28 -2.74 0.35
CA LEU A 58 5.15 -1.64 -0.08
C LEU A 58 6.61 -1.86 0.35
N LYS A 59 6.81 -2.37 1.57
CA LYS A 59 8.13 -2.73 2.09
C LYS A 59 8.76 -3.86 1.31
N TYR A 60 7.98 -4.89 0.97
CA TYR A 60 8.45 -6.00 0.13
C TYR A 60 8.86 -5.51 -1.26
N ILE A 61 8.05 -4.68 -1.92
CA ILE A 61 8.35 -4.10 -3.24
C ILE A 61 9.63 -3.25 -3.19
N LYS A 62 9.78 -2.42 -2.14
CA LYS A 62 11.00 -1.62 -1.94
C LYS A 62 12.24 -2.52 -1.86
N ASN A 63 12.15 -3.62 -1.12
CA ASN A 63 13.26 -4.55 -0.90
C ASN A 63 13.51 -5.50 -2.10
N SER A 64 12.52 -5.73 -2.96
CA SER A 64 12.69 -6.58 -4.15
C SER A 64 13.39 -5.84 -5.28
N ARG A 65 13.14 -4.52 -5.44
CA ARG A 65 13.81 -3.69 -6.45
C ARG A 65 15.32 -3.55 -6.24
N THR A 66 15.83 -3.77 -5.03
CA THR A 66 17.27 -3.70 -4.74
C THR A 66 18.01 -5.01 -5.04
N ARG A 67 17.29 -6.14 -5.22
CA ARG A 67 17.88 -7.40 -5.66
C ARG A 67 17.93 -7.44 -7.20
N LYS A 68 18.93 -6.79 -7.78
CA LYS A 68 19.33 -7.11 -9.17
C LYS A 68 19.59 -8.62 -9.27
N PRO A 69 19.10 -9.32 -10.30
CA PRO A 69 19.54 -10.69 -10.56
C PRO A 69 21.05 -10.64 -10.72
N ARG A 70 21.77 -11.41 -9.91
CA ARG A 70 23.20 -11.64 -10.11
C ARG A 70 23.32 -12.44 -11.40
N VAL A 71 23.39 -11.75 -12.54
CA VAL A 71 23.76 -12.37 -13.81
C VAL A 71 25.22 -12.80 -13.63
N SER A 72 25.42 -14.04 -13.22
CA SER A 72 26.72 -14.68 -13.28
C SER A 72 27.05 -14.84 -14.76
N LEU A 73 27.81 -13.89 -15.29
CA LEU A 73 28.54 -14.07 -16.54
C LEU A 73 29.55 -15.21 -16.30
N THR A 74 29.16 -16.45 -16.52
CA THR A 74 30.11 -17.53 -16.73
C THR A 74 30.67 -17.37 -18.14
N LYS A 75 31.75 -16.60 -18.26
CA LYS A 75 32.61 -16.58 -19.43
C LYS A 75 33.32 -17.94 -19.57
N SER A 76 33.29 -18.46 -20.81
CA SER A 76 34.36 -19.17 -21.50
C SER A 76 34.71 -20.62 -21.12
N LYS A 77 34.45 -21.52 -22.08
CA LYS A 77 35.40 -22.53 -22.59
C LYS A 77 35.20 -22.57 -24.12
N GLN A 78 36.01 -21.84 -24.89
CA GLN A 78 37.21 -22.32 -25.60
C GLN A 78 37.02 -23.72 -26.22
N LYS A 79 36.94 -23.74 -27.54
CA LYS A 79 37.17 -24.91 -28.39
C LYS A 79 38.25 -24.55 -29.39
#